data_AF-A0A1H8SR99-F1
#
_entry.id   AF-A0A1H8SR99-F1
#
_cell.length_a   1.000
_cell.length_b   1.000
_cell.length_c   1.000
_cell.angle_alpha   90.00
_cell.angle_beta   90.00
_cell.angle_gamma   90.00
#
_symmetry.space_group_name_H-M   'P 1'
#
loop_
_entity.id
_entity.type
_entity.pdbx_description
1 polymer ?
#
loop_
_entity_poly.entity_id
_entity_poly.type
_entity_poly.pdbx_seq_one_letter_code
_entity_poly.pdbx_strand_id
1 'polypeptide(L)'
;MNRVEGLTRRSRITIRLSTEERNRLDAAANNSAISLSDYVRCVLTDLQPLPAMKRPTVEMTLLARVLSELGKLASDLTAVARAARDPERRGMLTPFLERDLLRVINDLKPCRTLLLEALGKKALDR
;
A
#
# COMPACT_ATOMS: atom_id res chain seq x y z
N MET A 1 8.87 -33.10 4.41
CA MET A 1 9.04 -31.94 5.31
C MET A 1 10.32 -31.22 4.89
N ASN A 2 10.27 -30.43 3.80
CA ASN A 2 11.45 -29.73 3.26
C ASN A 2 11.62 -28.39 3.97
N ARG A 3 12.64 -28.30 4.82
CA ARG A 3 13.05 -27.04 5.43
C ARG A 3 13.70 -26.20 4.33
N VAL A 4 13.10 -25.07 4.00
CA VAL A 4 13.69 -24.10 3.06
C VAL A 4 14.96 -23.52 3.72
N GLU A 5 16.10 -24.15 3.45
CA GLU A 5 17.41 -23.59 3.78
C GLU A 5 17.57 -22.28 3.00
N GLY A 6 17.59 -21.15 3.70
CA GLY A 6 17.72 -19.82 3.08
C GLY A 6 17.07 -18.67 3.85
N LEU A 7 16.07 -18.95 4.71
CA LEU A 7 15.38 -17.90 5.49
C LEU A 7 16.16 -17.43 6.72
N THR A 8 17.05 -18.26 7.28
CA THR A 8 17.85 -17.90 8.47
C THR A 8 19.33 -17.81 8.11
N ARG A 9 19.86 -16.59 8.14
CA ARG A 9 21.28 -16.31 7.89
C ARG A 9 22.06 -16.55 9.17
N ARG A 10 22.90 -17.58 9.20
CA ARG A 10 23.68 -17.99 10.40
C ARG A 10 25.15 -17.57 10.37
N SER A 11 25.71 -17.36 9.17
CA SER A 11 27.12 -17.00 8.99
C SER A 11 27.34 -15.50 9.21
N ARG A 12 28.42 -15.14 9.91
CA ARG A 12 28.79 -13.75 10.22
C ARG A 12 30.21 -13.44 9.75
N ILE A 13 30.36 -12.33 9.03
CA ILE A 13 31.66 -11.77 8.65
C ILE A 13 31.90 -10.53 9.53
N THR A 14 33.13 -10.37 10.04
CA THR A 14 33.54 -9.19 10.81
C THR A 14 34.68 -8.50 10.06
N ILE A 15 34.52 -7.22 9.79
CA ILE A 15 35.54 -6.39 9.13
C ILE A 15 35.93 -5.24 10.06
N ARG A 16 37.21 -4.89 10.11
CA ARG A 16 37.68 -3.68 10.78
C ARG A 16 37.62 -2.54 9.78
N LEU A 17 37.09 -1.41 10.21
CA LEU A 17 36.91 -0.21 9.39
C LEU A 17 37.48 0.99 10.15
N SER A 18 38.06 1.93 9.41
CA SER A 18 38.32 3.27 9.94
C SER A 18 37.00 4.04 10.11
N THR A 19 37.03 5.14 10.87
CA THR A 19 35.87 6.01 11.05
C THR A 19 35.36 6.56 9.71
N GLU A 20 36.26 6.91 8.79
CA GLU A 20 35.90 7.41 7.46
C GLU A 20 35.23 6.36 6.59
N GLU A 21 35.74 5.13 6.60
CA GLU A 21 35.14 4.01 5.87
C GLU A 21 33.75 3.68 6.40
N ARG A 22 33.59 3.72 7.73
CA ARG A 22 32.29 3.49 8.37
C ARG A 22 31.28 4.56 7.95
N ASN A 23 31.66 5.83 8.01
CA ASN A 23 30.80 6.94 7.61
C ASN A 23 30.39 6.85 6.13
N ARG A 24 31.31 6.45 5.23
CA ARG A 24 31.00 6.25 3.81
C ARG A 24 29.95 5.14 3.61
N LEU A 25 30.06 4.02 4.32
CA LEU A 25 29.09 2.94 4.23
C LEU A 25 27.72 3.34 4.79
N ASP A 26 27.69 4.04 5.91
CA ASP A 26 26.45 4.53 6.52
C ASP A 26 25.74 5.54 5.59
N ALA A 27 26.49 6.45 4.96
CA ALA A 27 25.94 7.39 3.97
C ALA A 27 25.37 6.67 2.74
N ALA A 28 26.10 5.69 2.21
CA ALA A 28 25.66 4.95 1.03
C ALA A 28 24.43 4.06 1.30
N ALA A 29 24.35 3.47 2.49
CA ALA A 29 23.17 2.73 2.94
C ALA A 29 21.94 3.64 3.08
N ASN A 30 22.11 4.83 3.68
CA ASN A 30 21.05 5.82 3.81
C ASN A 30 20.52 6.28 2.46
N ASN A 31 21.41 6.56 1.49
CA ASN A 31 21.03 6.93 0.13
C ASN A 31 20.24 5.83 -0.60
N SER A 32 20.47 4.57 -0.23
CA SER A 32 19.83 3.39 -0.84
C SER A 32 18.54 2.95 -0.12
N ALA A 33 18.14 3.66 0.95
CA ALA A 33 16.96 3.35 1.77
C ALA A 33 16.88 1.90 2.29
N ILE A 34 18.04 1.25 2.48
CA ILE A 34 18.16 -0.11 3.04
C ILE A 34 19.04 -0.11 4.28
N SER A 35 18.93 -1.16 5.09
CA SER A 35 19.80 -1.31 6.26
C SER A 35 21.27 -1.42 5.84
N LEU A 36 22.20 -0.94 6.68
CA LEU A 36 23.64 -1.08 6.43
C LEU A 36 24.04 -2.53 6.14
N SER A 37 23.47 -3.48 6.89
CA SER A 37 23.76 -4.91 6.71
C SER A 37 23.27 -5.44 5.37
N ASP A 38 22.11 -4.99 4.90
CA ASP A 38 21.61 -5.36 3.57
C ASP A 38 22.43 -4.69 2.46
N TYR A 39 22.78 -3.41 2.64
CA TYR A 39 23.63 -2.67 1.69
C TYR A 39 24.98 -3.35 1.50
N VAL A 40 25.69 -3.60 2.60
CA VAL A 40 27.00 -4.29 2.59
C VAL A 40 26.88 -5.68 1.97
N ARG A 41 25.81 -6.42 2.27
CA ARG A 41 25.58 -7.71 1.62
C ARG A 41 25.45 -7.56 0.11
N CYS A 42 24.62 -6.63 -0.37
CA CYS A 42 24.40 -6.43 -1.81
C CYS A 42 25.71 -6.11 -2.52
N VAL A 43 26.54 -5.25 -1.94
CA VAL A 43 27.87 -4.91 -2.48
C VAL A 43 28.81 -6.12 -2.49
N LEU A 44 28.85 -6.91 -1.41
CA LEU A 44 29.77 -8.05 -1.30
C LEU A 44 29.37 -9.26 -2.12
N THR A 45 28.07 -9.45 -2.36
CA THR A 45 27.55 -10.65 -3.05
C THR A 45 27.07 -10.36 -4.47
N ASP A 46 27.27 -9.14 -4.96
CA ASP A 46 26.80 -8.63 -6.26
C ASP A 46 25.32 -8.96 -6.55
N LEU A 47 24.54 -9.10 -5.48
CA LEU A 47 23.12 -9.36 -5.55
C LEU A 47 22.44 -8.00 -5.58
N GLN A 48 21.70 -7.72 -6.66
CA GLN A 48 20.82 -6.57 -6.70
C GLN A 48 19.98 -6.54 -5.41
N PRO A 49 19.86 -5.38 -4.76
CA PRO A 49 19.05 -5.28 -3.56
C PRO A 49 17.63 -5.76 -3.90
N LEU A 50 17.17 -6.77 -3.14
CA LEU A 50 15.75 -7.11 -3.10
C LEU A 50 15.00 -5.78 -2.91
N PRO A 51 13.98 -5.47 -3.73
CA PRO A 51 13.29 -4.20 -3.62
C PRO A 51 12.83 -4.07 -2.18
N ALA A 52 13.44 -3.13 -1.45
CA ALA A 52 13.01 -2.83 -0.11
C ALA A 52 11.52 -2.50 -0.26
N MET A 53 10.67 -3.20 0.50
CA MET A 53 9.29 -2.79 0.63
C MET A 53 9.36 -1.39 1.20
N LYS A 54 9.29 -0.38 0.31
CA LYS A 54 9.43 1.04 0.64
C LYS A 54 8.52 1.27 1.83
N ARG A 55 9.07 1.74 2.95
CA ARG A 55 8.22 2.25 4.03
C ARG A 55 7.28 3.27 3.35
N PRO A 56 5.96 3.06 3.41
CA PRO A 56 5.04 3.94 2.71
C PRO A 56 5.29 5.35 3.23
N THR A 57 5.43 6.31 2.31
CA THR A 57 5.61 7.71 2.69
C THR A 57 4.41 8.18 3.52
N VAL A 58 4.57 9.26 4.28
CA VAL A 58 3.46 9.88 5.02
C VAL A 58 2.28 10.17 4.07
N GLU A 59 2.60 10.61 2.85
CA GLU A 59 1.64 10.83 1.75
C GLU A 59 0.93 9.53 1.34
N MET A 60 1.64 8.41 1.13
CA MET A 60 1.00 7.12 0.83
C MET A 60 0.11 6.62 1.97
N THR A 61 0.47 6.90 3.22
CA THR A 61 -0.31 6.51 4.40
C THR A 61 -1.59 7.33 4.52
N LEU A 62 -1.50 8.65 4.30
CA LEU A 62 -2.66 9.55 4.22
C LEU A 62 -3.58 9.16 3.06
N LEU A 63 -3.00 8.87 1.90
CA LEU A 63 -3.74 8.48 0.70
C LEU A 63 -4.48 7.14 0.90
N ALA A 64 -3.83 6.15 1.53
CA ALA A 64 -4.47 4.89 1.89
C ALA A 64 -5.63 5.09 2.90
N ARG A 65 -5.49 6.05 3.82
CA ARG A 65 -6.54 6.39 4.79
C ARG A 65 -7.75 7.04 4.11
N VAL A 66 -7.52 7.98 3.19
CA VAL A 66 -8.59 8.58 2.36
C VAL A 66 -9.33 7.51 1.55
N LEU A 67 -8.59 6.57 0.96
CA LEU A 67 -9.16 5.46 0.19
C LEU A 67 -10.03 4.54 1.07
N SER A 68 -9.62 4.30 2.31
CA SER A 68 -10.40 3.54 3.31
C SER A 68 -11.71 4.24 3.67
N GLU A 69 -11.67 5.54 3.94
CA GLU A 69 -12.88 6.32 4.26
C GLU A 69 -13.84 6.41 3.06
N LEU A 70 -13.31 6.55 1.83
CA LEU A 70 -14.13 6.44 0.61
C LEU A 70 -14.80 5.07 0.48
N GLY A 71 -14.08 4.00 0.82
CA GLY A 71 -14.62 2.63 0.79
C GLY A 71 -15.78 2.45 1.78
N LYS A 72 -15.69 3.03 2.98
CA LYS A 72 -16.78 3.03 3.97
C LYS A 72 -18.01 3.77 3.45
N LEU A 73 -17.82 4.99 2.93
CA LEU A 73 -18.92 5.78 2.36
C LEU A 73 -19.64 5.05 1.23
N ALA A 74 -18.90 4.39 0.34
CA ALA A 74 -19.48 3.58 -0.73
C ALA A 74 -20.26 2.37 -0.19
N SER A 75 -19.79 1.73 0.88
CA SER A 75 -20.47 0.62 1.55
C SER A 75 -21.78 1.08 2.20
N ASP A 76 -21.75 2.19 2.93
CA ASP A 76 -22.93 2.76 3.58
C ASP A 76 -23.99 3.15 2.54
N LEU A 77 -23.54 3.76 1.44
CA LEU A 77 -24.40 4.12 0.31
C LEU A 77 -25.03 2.89 -0.36
N THR A 78 -24.27 1.80 -0.48
CA THR A 78 -24.77 0.52 -0.99
C THR A 78 -25.82 -0.09 -0.04
N ALA A 79 -25.61 0.02 1.28
CA ALA A 79 -26.58 -0.45 2.27
C ALA A 79 -27.89 0.35 2.21
N VAL A 80 -27.82 1.67 2.05
CA VAL A 80 -28.99 2.54 1.82
C VAL A 80 -29.73 2.13 0.55
N ALA A 81 -29.01 1.93 -0.56
CA ALA A 81 -29.61 1.50 -1.82
C ALA A 81 -30.27 0.10 -1.72
N ARG A 82 -29.68 -0.83 -0.97
CA ARG A 82 -30.30 -2.15 -0.71
C ARG A 82 -31.55 -2.04 0.14
N ALA A 83 -31.50 -1.24 1.22
CA ALA A 83 -32.66 -0.97 2.07
C ALA A 83 -33.79 -0.28 1.29
N ALA A 84 -33.46 0.49 0.25
CA ALA A 84 -34.43 1.11 -0.66
C ALA A 84 -35.15 0.12 -1.59
N ARG A 85 -34.48 -0.96 -1.96
CA ARG A 85 -35.04 -1.98 -2.87
C ARG A 85 -35.88 -3.01 -2.15
N ASP A 86 -35.85 -3.02 -0.82
CA ASP A 86 -36.66 -3.89 0.02
C ASP A 86 -38.16 -3.61 -0.19
N PRO A 87 -38.95 -4.58 -0.68
CA PRO A 87 -40.35 -4.38 -1.00
C PRO A 87 -41.21 -3.95 0.20
N GLU A 88 -40.82 -4.24 1.44
CA GLU A 88 -41.54 -3.77 2.63
C GLU A 88 -41.27 -2.30 2.99
N ARG A 89 -40.15 -1.74 2.52
CA ARG A 89 -39.73 -0.35 2.79
C ARG A 89 -39.85 0.57 1.57
N ARG A 90 -40.36 0.04 0.46
CA ARG A 90 -40.53 0.72 -0.85
C ARG A 90 -41.32 2.03 -0.78
N GLY A 91 -42.14 2.23 0.26
CA GLY A 91 -42.87 3.49 0.50
C GLY A 91 -42.04 4.66 1.01
N MET A 92 -40.81 4.44 1.50
CA MET A 92 -40.02 5.48 2.20
C MET A 92 -38.97 6.19 1.35
N LEU A 93 -38.60 5.67 0.17
CA LEU A 93 -37.53 6.24 -0.64
C LEU A 93 -38.06 6.60 -2.02
N THR A 94 -38.06 7.90 -2.31
CA THR A 94 -38.59 8.43 -3.57
C THR A 94 -37.66 8.05 -4.74
N PRO A 95 -38.20 7.85 -5.96
CA PRO A 95 -37.41 7.56 -7.18
C PRO A 95 -36.36 8.63 -7.55
N PHE A 96 -36.44 9.79 -6.91
CA PHE A 96 -35.46 10.86 -7.02
C PHE A 96 -34.20 10.54 -6.20
N LEU A 97 -34.37 10.06 -4.98
CA LEU A 97 -33.27 9.72 -4.09
C LEU A 97 -32.45 8.54 -4.62
N GLU A 98 -33.07 7.50 -5.19
CA GLU A 98 -32.33 6.39 -5.81
C GLU A 98 -31.41 6.87 -6.94
N ARG A 99 -31.88 7.82 -7.76
CA ARG A 99 -31.09 8.41 -8.85
C ARG A 99 -29.90 9.23 -8.33
N ASP A 100 -30.11 10.03 -7.29
CA ASP A 100 -29.05 10.85 -6.71
C ASP A 100 -27.96 9.98 -6.06
N LEU A 101 -28.34 8.90 -5.36
CA LEU A 101 -27.38 7.96 -4.79
C LEU A 101 -26.56 7.25 -5.89
N LEU A 102 -27.20 6.82 -6.98
CA LEU A 102 -26.51 6.21 -8.11
C LEU A 102 -25.54 7.18 -8.81
N ARG A 103 -25.91 8.46 -8.91
CA ARG A 103 -25.02 9.51 -9.43
C ARG A 103 -23.77 9.65 -8.56
N VAL A 104 -23.96 9.81 -7.24
CA VAL A 104 -22.84 9.96 -6.29
C VAL A 104 -21.91 8.74 -6.30
N ILE A 105 -22.44 7.51 -6.37
CA ILE A 105 -21.62 6.30 -6.52
C ILE A 105 -20.77 6.37 -7.80
N ASN A 106 -21.38 6.77 -8.91
CA ASN A 106 -20.66 6.85 -10.19
C ASN A 106 -19.59 7.96 -10.19
N ASP A 107 -19.82 9.07 -9.50
CA ASP A 107 -18.84 10.14 -9.34
C ASP A 107 -17.68 9.74 -8.40
N LEU A 108 -17.93 8.85 -7.43
CA LEU A 108 -16.89 8.33 -6.53
C LEU A 108 -15.96 7.28 -7.18
N LYS A 109 -16.44 6.53 -8.18
CA LYS A 109 -15.66 5.45 -8.82
C LYS A 109 -14.34 5.96 -9.44
N PRO A 110 -14.32 7.06 -10.22
CA PRO A 110 -13.08 7.64 -10.75
C PRO A 110 -12.08 8.02 -9.65
N CYS A 111 -12.56 8.57 -8.54
CA CYS A 111 -11.71 8.96 -7.41
C CYS A 111 -10.95 7.75 -6.83
N ARG A 112 -11.61 6.60 -6.71
CA ARG A 112 -10.94 5.36 -6.26
C ARG A 112 -9.82 4.95 -7.20
N THR A 113 -10.05 5.01 -8.51
CA THR A 113 -9.04 4.65 -9.53
C THR A 113 -7.82 5.58 -9.46
N LEU A 114 -8.05 6.90 -9.41
CA LEU A 114 -6.99 7.91 -9.29
C LEU A 114 -6.18 7.74 -8.00
N LEU A 115 -6.83 7.41 -6.89
CA LEU A 115 -6.16 7.15 -5.60
C LEU A 115 -5.33 5.86 -5.62
N LEU A 116 -5.78 4.81 -6.32
CA LEU A 116 -5.01 3.57 -6.48
C LEU A 116 -3.78 3.79 -7.37
N GLU A 117 -3.93 4.52 -8.47
CA GLU A 117 -2.83 4.92 -9.35
C GLU A 117 -1.80 5.77 -8.60
N ALA A 118 -2.24 6.76 -7.82
CA ALA A 118 -1.37 7.59 -6.99
C ALA A 118 -0.66 6.79 -5.86
N LEU A 119 -1.26 5.68 -5.39
CA LEU A 119 -0.61 4.73 -4.48
C LEU A 119 0.41 3.80 -5.18
N GLY A 120 0.57 3.91 -6.51
CA GLY A 120 1.42 3.01 -7.29
C GLY A 120 0.91 1.57 -7.35
N LYS A 121 -0.37 1.34 -7.00
CA LYS A 121 -1.03 0.04 -7.14
C LYS A 121 -1.89 0.10 -8.39
N LYS A 122 -1.53 -0.67 -9.43
CA LYS A 122 -2.45 -0.91 -10.54
C LYS A 122 -3.77 -1.40 -9.97
N ALA A 123 -4.87 -0.74 -10.34
CA ALA A 123 -6.20 -1.23 -10.04
C ALA A 123 -6.27 -2.66 -10.59
N LEU A 124 -6.30 -3.66 -9.69
CA LEU A 124 -6.60 -5.01 -10.09
C LEU A 124 -8.08 -4.99 -10.47
N ASP A 125 -8.33 -4.87 -11.76
CA ASP A 125 -9.65 -5.11 -12.33
C ASP A 125 -9.97 -6.60 -12.10
N ARG A 126 -10.93 -6.86 -11.21
CA ARG A 126 -11.55 -8.16 -10.97
C ARG A 126 -13.02 -7.95 -10.71
#